data_AF-A0AAW1CSU4-F1
#
_entry.id   AF-A0AAW1CSU4-F1
#
_cell.length_a   1.000
_cell.length_b   1.000
_cell.length_c   1.000
_cell.angle_alpha   90.00
_cell.angle_beta   90.00
_cell.angle_gamma   90.00
#
_symmetry.space_group_name_H-M   'P 1'
#
loop_
_entity.id
_entity.type
_entity.pdbx_description
1 polymer ?
#
loop_
_entity_poly.entity_id
_entity_poly.type
_entity_poly.pdbx_seq_one_letter_code
_entity_poly.pdbx_strand_id
1 'polypeptide(L)'
;MSDNSSESSSSSTSDAAPLSVNIVHTFQLYYTPILVLFGSLGNCLSVIVFFSTKLKKLSSSYYLSALAISDTGVLFFTFTSWLSLFEVSLFNKHGLCQLSVYLMQVCSFLSVWFIVAFTVERFIAVRYPLKRPSMCTVSRAKIVLIGLSLLALLGNTPYIFLSVSYVETAQ
;
A
#
# COMPACT_ATOMS: atom_id res chain seq x y z
N MET A 1 -48.08 36.03 33.15
CA MET A 1 -48.50 34.71 32.63
C MET A 1 -47.57 34.40 31.49
N SER A 2 -46.80 33.34 31.66
CA SER A 2 -45.54 33.06 31.01
C SER A 2 -45.63 32.56 29.57
N ASP A 3 -44.50 32.70 28.87
CA ASP A 3 -43.90 31.86 27.82
C ASP A 3 -44.66 31.62 26.49
N ASN A 4 -44.07 32.09 25.39
CA ASN A 4 -43.32 31.17 24.54
C ASN A 4 -42.34 31.93 23.61
N SER A 5 -41.08 31.92 24.02
CA SER A 5 -39.89 32.25 23.23
C SER A 5 -39.70 31.23 22.09
N SER A 6 -39.25 31.67 20.92
CA SER A 6 -38.10 31.10 20.19
C SER A 6 -37.94 31.80 18.83
N GLU A 7 -36.99 32.74 18.78
CA GLU A 7 -36.15 32.96 17.60
C GLU A 7 -35.53 31.64 17.13
N SER A 8 -35.36 31.47 15.81
CA SER A 8 -34.04 31.30 15.16
C SER A 8 -34.17 30.54 13.84
N SER A 9 -33.90 31.27 12.76
CA SER A 9 -33.02 30.93 11.64
C SER A 9 -32.44 29.51 11.60
N SER A 10 -32.64 28.79 10.48
CA SER A 10 -31.56 28.03 9.83
C SER A 10 -32.00 27.52 8.46
N SER A 11 -31.44 28.14 7.43
CA SER A 11 -31.08 27.58 6.12
C SER A 11 -31.14 26.05 6.00
N SER A 12 -32.06 25.55 5.18
CA SER A 12 -32.07 24.17 4.69
C SER A 12 -30.96 23.94 3.68
N THR A 13 -29.72 23.78 4.16
CA THR A 13 -28.56 23.32 3.38
C THR A 13 -27.81 22.26 4.19
N SER A 14 -28.29 21.01 4.19
CA SER A 14 -27.59 19.80 4.69
C SER A 14 -28.31 18.55 4.16
N ASP A 15 -27.76 17.52 3.49
CA ASP A 15 -26.42 17.22 2.99
C ASP A 15 -26.57 16.20 1.83
N ALA A 16 -26.70 16.68 0.60
CA ALA A 16 -26.37 15.83 -0.54
C ALA A 16 -24.84 15.74 -0.55
N ALA A 17 -24.27 14.55 -0.34
CA ALA A 17 -22.83 14.34 -0.47
C ALA A 17 -22.35 15.04 -1.76
N PRO A 18 -21.29 15.86 -1.71
CA PRO A 18 -20.91 16.69 -2.85
C PRO A 18 -20.69 15.78 -4.06
N LEU A 19 -21.13 16.22 -5.25
CA LEU A 19 -21.08 15.45 -6.50
C LEU A 19 -19.71 14.76 -6.72
N SER A 20 -18.63 15.41 -6.28
CA SER A 20 -17.27 14.87 -6.26
C SER A 20 -17.12 13.56 -5.47
N VAL A 21 -17.76 13.42 -4.31
CA VAL A 21 -17.71 12.20 -3.48
C VAL A 21 -18.45 11.05 -4.14
N ASN A 22 -19.62 11.31 -4.74
CA ASN A 22 -20.38 10.28 -5.45
C ASN A 22 -19.62 9.78 -6.70
N ILE A 23 -19.01 10.69 -7.47
CA ILE A 23 -18.18 10.31 -8.63
C ILE A 23 -16.99 9.46 -8.19
N VAL A 24 -16.28 9.85 -7.12
CA VAL A 24 -15.15 9.08 -6.59
C VAL A 24 -15.59 7.71 -6.12
N HIS A 25 -16.73 7.61 -5.42
CA HIS A 25 -17.26 6.34 -4.92
C HIS A 25 -17.64 5.40 -6.06
N THR A 26 -18.37 5.88 -7.07
CA THR A 26 -18.70 5.10 -8.27
C THR A 26 -17.44 4.65 -9.00
N PHE A 27 -16.47 5.55 -9.18
CA PHE A 27 -15.21 5.22 -9.85
C PHE A 27 -14.43 4.15 -9.07
N GLN A 28 -14.28 4.31 -7.75
CA GLN A 28 -13.63 3.33 -6.89
C GLN A 28 -14.34 1.97 -6.92
N LEU A 29 -15.67 1.94 -6.99
CA LEU A 29 -16.44 0.71 -6.97
C LEU A 29 -16.15 -0.18 -8.20
N TYR A 30 -16.00 0.42 -9.39
CA TYR A 30 -15.71 -0.31 -10.63
C TYR A 30 -14.21 -0.48 -10.92
N TYR A 31 -13.41 0.56 -10.68
CA TYR A 31 -11.99 0.55 -11.04
C TYR A 31 -11.15 -0.34 -10.11
N THR A 32 -11.46 -0.34 -8.81
CA THR A 32 -10.71 -1.12 -7.80
C THR A 32 -10.71 -2.63 -8.09
N PRO A 33 -11.84 -3.33 -8.29
CA PRO A 33 -11.82 -4.77 -8.54
C PRO A 33 -11.11 -5.14 -9.83
N ILE A 34 -11.21 -4.30 -10.88
CA ILE A 34 -10.50 -4.50 -12.14
C ILE A 34 -8.98 -4.40 -11.89
N LEU A 35 -8.53 -3.35 -11.20
CA LEU A 35 -7.11 -3.19 -10.85
C LEU A 35 -6.60 -4.34 -10.00
N VAL A 36 -7.36 -4.77 -8.99
CA VAL A 36 -6.97 -5.88 -8.12
C VAL A 36 -6.83 -7.16 -8.94
N LEU A 37 -7.78 -7.47 -9.82
CA LEU A 37 -7.74 -8.67 -10.65
C LEU A 37 -6.55 -8.66 -11.60
N PHE A 38 -6.44 -7.65 -12.45
CA PHE A 38 -5.35 -7.58 -13.45
C PHE A 38 -3.99 -7.38 -12.81
N GLY A 39 -3.91 -6.55 -11.77
CA GLY A 39 -2.68 -6.27 -11.03
C GLY A 39 -2.18 -7.50 -10.27
N SER A 40 -3.04 -8.21 -9.55
CA SER A 40 -2.64 -9.44 -8.85
C SER A 40 -2.19 -10.53 -9.82
N LEU A 41 -2.92 -10.74 -10.92
CA LEU A 41 -2.53 -11.68 -11.97
C LEU A 41 -1.16 -11.35 -12.57
N GLY A 42 -0.94 -10.07 -12.92
CA GLY A 42 0.33 -9.61 -13.49
C GLY A 42 1.50 -9.72 -12.52
N ASN A 43 1.31 -9.35 -11.26
CA ASN A 43 2.35 -9.45 -10.24
C ASN A 43 2.68 -10.92 -9.89
N CYS A 44 1.67 -11.78 -9.74
CA CYS A 44 1.87 -13.20 -9.51
C CYS A 44 2.63 -13.86 -10.66
N LEU A 45 2.24 -13.58 -11.91
CA LEU A 45 2.95 -14.08 -13.09
C LEU A 45 4.41 -13.60 -13.11
N SER A 46 4.65 -12.33 -12.77
CA SER A 46 5.99 -11.76 -12.72
C SER A 46 6.88 -12.51 -11.72
N VAL A 47 6.39 -12.74 -10.50
CA VAL A 47 7.08 -13.53 -9.48
C VAL A 47 7.39 -14.94 -10.01
N ILE A 48 6.39 -15.64 -10.57
CA ILE A 48 6.57 -16.99 -11.13
C ILE A 48 7.66 -17.00 -12.21
N VAL A 49 7.63 -16.06 -13.14
CA VAL A 49 8.61 -15.97 -14.24
C VAL A 49 10.02 -15.73 -13.70
N PHE A 50 10.19 -14.82 -12.73
CA PHE A 50 11.49 -14.53 -12.16
C PHE A 50 12.09 -15.72 -11.40
N PHE A 51 11.27 -16.52 -10.72
CA PHE A 51 11.74 -17.70 -9.98
C PHE A 51 11.88 -18.96 -10.83
N SER A 52 11.09 -19.11 -11.89
CA SER A 52 11.06 -20.33 -12.71
C SER A 52 12.11 -20.36 -13.82
N THR A 53 12.61 -19.19 -14.25
CA THR A 53 13.55 -19.09 -15.38
C THR A 53 15.00 -18.91 -14.92
N LYS A 54 15.93 -18.79 -15.88
CA LYS A 54 17.34 -18.45 -15.60
C LYS A 54 17.50 -17.05 -14.97
N LEU A 55 16.42 -16.24 -14.96
CA LEU A 55 16.39 -14.90 -14.39
C LEU A 55 16.66 -14.88 -12.88
N LYS A 56 16.36 -15.97 -12.15
CA LYS A 56 16.70 -16.10 -10.71
C LYS A 56 18.18 -15.95 -10.36
N LYS A 57 19.07 -16.01 -11.35
CA LYS A 57 20.51 -15.77 -11.17
C LYS A 57 20.86 -14.27 -11.17
N LEU A 58 19.96 -13.41 -11.64
CA LEU A 58 20.16 -11.96 -11.65
C LEU A 58 19.69 -11.37 -10.31
N SER A 59 20.53 -10.51 -9.74
CA SER A 59 20.18 -9.70 -8.57
C SER A 59 18.95 -8.83 -8.82
N SER A 60 18.85 -8.26 -10.01
CA SER A 60 17.71 -7.46 -10.44
C SER A 60 16.36 -8.18 -10.40
N SER A 61 16.34 -9.49 -10.63
CA SER A 61 15.10 -10.27 -10.53
C SER A 61 14.60 -10.38 -9.09
N TYR A 62 15.48 -10.30 -8.09
CA TYR A 62 15.04 -10.24 -6.70
C TYR A 62 14.39 -8.90 -6.36
N TYR A 63 14.92 -7.79 -6.85
CA TYR A 63 14.29 -6.48 -6.66
C TYR A 63 12.91 -6.41 -7.33
N LEU A 64 12.80 -6.89 -8.57
CA LEU A 64 11.52 -6.93 -9.30
C LEU A 64 10.52 -7.89 -8.66
N SER A 65 10.95 -9.06 -8.19
CA SER A 65 10.08 -9.97 -7.44
C SER A 65 9.61 -9.35 -6.12
N ALA A 66 10.51 -8.69 -5.37
CA ALA A 66 10.15 -8.03 -4.12
C ALA A 66 9.16 -6.88 -4.33
N LEU A 67 9.33 -6.12 -5.42
CA LEU A 67 8.38 -5.10 -5.86
C LEU A 67 7.01 -5.72 -6.15
N ALA A 68 6.95 -6.77 -6.97
CA ALA A 68 5.70 -7.45 -7.30
C ALA A 68 4.98 -8.04 -6.06
N ILE A 69 5.73 -8.56 -5.08
CA ILE A 69 5.17 -9.02 -3.80
C ILE A 69 4.58 -7.84 -3.02
N SER A 70 5.29 -6.72 -2.95
CA SER A 70 4.84 -5.51 -2.25
C SER A 70 3.57 -4.94 -2.88
N ASP A 71 3.54 -4.84 -4.22
CA ASP A 71 2.38 -4.35 -4.97
C ASP A 71 1.17 -5.29 -4.83
N THR A 72 1.39 -6.61 -4.82
CA THR A 72 0.32 -7.58 -4.52
C THR A 72 -0.24 -7.39 -3.12
N GLY A 73 0.62 -7.08 -2.14
CA GLY A 73 0.20 -6.73 -0.79
C GLY A 73 -0.69 -5.48 -0.76
N VAL A 74 -0.28 -4.40 -1.44
CA VAL A 74 -1.10 -3.18 -1.57
C VAL A 74 -2.46 -3.48 -2.20
N LEU A 75 -2.48 -4.25 -3.30
CA LEU A 75 -3.73 -4.65 -3.96
C LEU A 75 -4.62 -5.49 -3.05
N PHE A 76 -4.05 -6.40 -2.25
CA PHE A 76 -4.79 -7.21 -1.29
C PHE A 76 -5.45 -6.36 -0.20
N PHE A 77 -4.72 -5.41 0.39
CA PHE A 77 -5.29 -4.49 1.38
C PHE A 77 -6.33 -3.56 0.75
N THR A 78 -6.08 -3.07 -0.46
CA THR A 78 -7.05 -2.25 -1.23
C THR A 78 -8.33 -3.03 -1.50
N PHE A 79 -8.23 -4.30 -1.88
CA PHE A 79 -9.39 -5.18 -2.08
C PHE A 79 -10.16 -5.40 -0.77
N THR A 80 -9.44 -5.59 0.34
CA THR A 80 -10.03 -5.73 1.67
C THR A 80 -10.79 -4.46 2.08
N SER A 81 -10.23 -3.28 1.83
CA SER A 81 -10.91 -2.01 2.04
C SER A 81 -12.14 -1.86 1.14
N TRP A 82 -12.08 -2.29 -0.12
CA TRP A 82 -13.23 -2.29 -1.03
C TRP A 82 -14.35 -3.22 -0.55
N LEU A 83 -14.02 -4.42 -0.04
CA LEU A 83 -15.00 -5.35 0.54
C LEU A 83 -15.70 -4.77 1.78
N SER A 84 -15.01 -3.92 2.55
CA SER A 84 -15.61 -3.26 3.72
C SER A 84 -16.76 -2.32 3.36
N LEU A 85 -16.80 -1.79 2.12
CA LEU A 85 -17.91 -0.97 1.61
C LEU A 85 -19.21 -1.77 1.45
N PHE A 86 -19.14 -3.10 1.38
CA PHE A 86 -20.30 -4.00 1.27
C PHE A 86 -20.71 -4.60 2.63
N GLU A 87 -20.33 -3.97 3.75
CA GLU A 87 -20.64 -4.40 5.12
C GLU A 87 -20.17 -5.84 5.46
N VAL A 88 -19.20 -6.38 4.72
CA VAL A 88 -18.60 -7.69 5.02
C VAL A 88 -17.69 -7.53 6.24
N SER A 89 -18.22 -7.86 7.42
CA SER A 89 -17.62 -7.63 8.75
C SER A 89 -16.37 -8.47 9.07
N LEU A 90 -15.66 -9.01 8.08
CA LEU A 90 -14.48 -9.87 8.28
C LEU A 90 -13.32 -9.15 8.98
N PHE A 91 -13.23 -7.81 8.86
CA PHE A 91 -12.14 -6.99 9.42
C PHE A 91 -12.59 -5.89 10.38
N ASN A 92 -13.86 -5.88 10.79
CA ASN A 92 -14.40 -4.88 11.73
C ASN A 92 -14.06 -5.19 13.21
N LYS A 93 -13.06 -6.04 13.45
CA LYS A 93 -12.53 -6.29 14.79
C LYS A 93 -11.46 -5.25 15.11
N HIS A 94 -11.55 -4.67 16.31
CA HIS A 94 -10.60 -3.70 16.83
C HIS A 94 -9.15 -4.21 16.64
N GLY A 95 -8.31 -3.41 15.98
CA GLY A 95 -6.91 -3.74 15.65
C GLY A 95 -6.65 -4.26 14.23
N LEU A 96 -7.56 -5.03 13.60
CA LEU A 96 -7.31 -5.57 12.25
C LEU A 96 -7.38 -4.51 11.15
N CYS A 97 -8.32 -3.57 11.25
CA CYS A 97 -8.41 -2.44 10.32
C CYS A 97 -7.15 -1.56 10.38
N GLN A 98 -6.72 -1.20 11.60
CA GLN A 98 -5.49 -0.42 11.82
C GLN A 98 -4.26 -1.15 11.30
N LEU A 99 -4.15 -2.46 11.56
CA LEU A 99 -3.05 -3.27 11.04
C LEU A 99 -3.04 -3.31 9.51
N SER A 100 -4.20 -3.47 8.87
CA SER A 100 -4.30 -3.47 7.39
C SER A 100 -3.88 -2.14 6.78
N VAL A 101 -4.31 -1.01 7.36
CA VAL A 101 -3.92 0.34 6.91
C VAL A 101 -2.41 0.54 7.09
N TYR A 102 -1.87 0.12 8.23
CA TYR A 102 -0.43 0.17 8.49
C TYR A 102 0.36 -0.68 7.48
N LEU A 103 -0.03 -1.93 7.26
CA LEU A 103 0.65 -2.83 6.33
C LEU A 103 0.56 -2.29 4.89
N MET A 104 -0.58 -1.73 4.50
CA MET A 104 -0.73 -1.05 3.21
C MET A 104 0.27 0.10 3.06
N GLN A 105 0.46 0.90 4.11
CA GLN A 105 1.44 2.00 4.11
C GLN A 105 2.88 1.49 4.02
N VAL A 106 3.22 0.45 4.78
CA VAL A 106 4.54 -0.20 4.73
C VAL A 106 4.82 -0.77 3.35
N CYS A 107 3.88 -1.52 2.76
CA CYS A 107 4.02 -2.05 1.40
C CYS A 107 4.17 -0.93 0.37
N SER A 108 3.37 0.13 0.45
CA SER A 108 3.48 1.26 -0.48
C SER A 108 4.85 1.93 -0.41
N PHE A 109 5.38 2.12 0.80
CA PHE A 109 6.72 2.66 1.01
C PHE A 109 7.80 1.71 0.44
N LEU A 110 7.69 0.42 0.70
CA LEU A 110 8.63 -0.58 0.20
C LEU A 110 8.67 -0.64 -1.32
N SER A 111 7.51 -0.56 -1.99
CA SER A 111 7.44 -0.55 -3.45
C SER A 111 8.30 0.59 -4.03
N VAL A 112 8.18 1.80 -3.49
CA VAL A 112 8.99 2.95 -3.92
C VAL A 112 10.48 2.70 -3.70
N TRP A 113 10.87 2.24 -2.51
CA TRP A 113 12.28 2.02 -2.20
C TRP A 113 12.90 0.84 -2.95
N PHE A 114 12.13 -0.19 -3.28
CA PHE A 114 12.58 -1.29 -4.13
C PHE A 114 12.81 -0.85 -5.56
N ILE A 115 11.96 0.03 -6.11
CA ILE A 115 12.19 0.67 -7.41
C ILE A 115 13.48 1.50 -7.37
N VAL A 116 13.67 2.33 -6.33
CA VAL A 116 14.89 3.13 -6.17
C VAL A 116 16.12 2.22 -6.11
N ALA A 117 16.11 1.17 -5.29
CA ALA A 117 17.22 0.22 -5.20
C ALA A 117 17.50 -0.48 -6.55
N PHE A 118 16.45 -0.89 -7.27
CA PHE A 118 16.58 -1.47 -8.61
C PHE A 118 17.22 -0.49 -9.60
N THR A 119 16.76 0.77 -9.62
CA THR A 119 17.31 1.79 -10.52
C THR A 119 18.78 2.11 -10.20
N VAL A 120 19.14 2.17 -8.92
CA VAL A 120 20.54 2.35 -8.48
C VAL A 120 21.41 1.18 -8.96
N GLU A 121 20.94 -0.06 -8.81
CA GLU A 121 21.68 -1.22 -9.31
C GLU A 121 21.89 -1.14 -10.83
N ARG A 122 20.84 -0.78 -11.58
CA ARG A 122 20.93 -0.63 -13.04
C ARG A 122 21.85 0.51 -13.45
N PHE A 123 21.82 1.62 -12.74
CA PHE A 123 22.73 2.73 -12.94
C PHE A 123 24.19 2.31 -12.75
N ILE A 124 24.50 1.59 -11.66
CA ILE A 124 25.85 1.07 -11.40
C ILE A 124 26.29 0.10 -12.50
N ALA A 125 25.40 -0.80 -12.92
CA ALA A 125 25.70 -1.79 -13.96
C ALA A 125 26.05 -1.14 -15.30
N VAL A 126 25.40 -0.01 -15.65
CA VAL A 126 25.66 0.73 -16.90
C VAL A 126 26.89 1.62 -16.79
N ARG A 127 27.01 2.40 -15.70
CA ARG A 127 28.07 3.41 -15.58
C ARG A 127 29.41 2.83 -15.14
N TYR A 128 29.40 1.72 -14.41
CA TYR A 128 30.58 1.08 -13.82
C TYR A 128 30.64 -0.43 -14.14
N PRO A 129 30.82 -0.81 -15.41
CA PRO A 129 30.79 -2.21 -15.84
C PRO A 129 31.83 -3.10 -15.13
N LEU A 130 33.01 -2.55 -14.79
CA LEU A 130 34.05 -3.26 -14.03
C LEU A 130 33.65 -3.60 -12.59
N LYS A 131 32.75 -2.80 -11.98
CA LYS A 131 32.23 -3.04 -10.62
C LYS A 131 31.00 -3.94 -10.60
N ARG A 132 30.36 -4.19 -11.75
CA ARG A 132 29.17 -5.03 -11.90
C ARG A 132 29.25 -6.40 -11.21
N PRO A 133 30.29 -7.23 -11.39
CA PRO A 133 30.34 -8.56 -10.78
C PRO A 133 30.46 -8.53 -9.25
N SER A 134 30.99 -7.45 -8.67
CA SER A 134 31.09 -7.26 -7.22
C SER A 134 29.82 -6.65 -6.62
N MET A 135 29.23 -5.67 -7.30
CA MET A 135 28.11 -4.86 -6.78
C MET A 135 26.74 -5.49 -7.07
N CYS A 136 26.55 -6.12 -8.23
CA CYS A 136 25.26 -6.67 -8.68
C CYS A 136 25.17 -8.16 -8.34
N THR A 137 25.27 -8.49 -7.06
CA THR A 137 25.19 -9.87 -6.56
C THR A 137 23.86 -10.13 -5.85
N VAL A 138 23.35 -11.36 -5.98
CA VAL A 138 22.09 -11.77 -5.34
C VAL A 138 22.15 -11.60 -3.82
N SER A 139 23.29 -11.92 -3.19
CA SER A 139 23.46 -11.77 -1.74
C SER A 139 23.31 -10.31 -1.29
N ARG A 140 23.90 -9.35 -2.03
CA ARG A 140 23.74 -7.92 -1.74
C ARG A 140 22.31 -7.47 -1.96
N ALA A 141 21.67 -7.90 -3.04
CA ALA A 141 20.27 -7.59 -3.30
C ALA A 141 19.37 -8.04 -2.13
N LYS A 142 19.53 -9.27 -1.64
CA LYS A 142 18.78 -9.77 -0.48
C LYS A 142 19.04 -8.94 0.78
N ILE A 143 20.29 -8.56 1.05
CA ILE A 143 20.63 -7.71 2.21
C ILE A 143 19.94 -6.34 2.10
N VAL A 144 20.00 -5.70 0.92
CA VAL A 144 19.35 -4.39 0.69
C VAL A 144 17.84 -4.51 0.87
N LEU A 145 17.21 -5.53 0.30
CA LEU A 145 15.77 -5.76 0.44
C LEU A 145 15.37 -5.95 1.91
N ILE A 146 16.08 -6.80 2.66
CA ILE A 146 15.81 -7.03 4.09
C ILE A 146 16.01 -5.73 4.89
N GLY A 147 17.09 -4.99 4.62
CA GLY A 147 17.38 -3.72 5.28
C GLY A 147 16.28 -2.68 5.04
N LEU A 148 15.81 -2.54 3.80
CA LEU A 148 14.70 -1.65 3.45
C LEU A 148 13.39 -2.09 4.10
N SER A 149 13.09 -3.40 4.13
CA SER A 149 11.93 -3.96 4.83
C SER A 149 11.93 -3.61 6.32
N LEU A 150 13.05 -3.81 7.00
CA LEU A 150 13.18 -3.46 8.42
C LEU A 150 13.07 -1.95 8.65
N LEU A 151 13.71 -1.14 7.81
CA LEU A 151 13.62 0.32 7.88
C LEU A 151 12.19 0.80 7.69
N ALA A 152 11.44 0.22 6.75
CA ALA A 152 10.04 0.56 6.53
C ALA A 152 9.18 0.20 7.74
N LEU A 153 9.37 -1.00 8.31
CA LEU A 153 8.63 -1.43 9.51
C LEU A 153 8.91 -0.49 10.70
N LEU A 154 10.18 -0.18 10.96
CA LEU A 154 10.55 0.69 12.08
C LEU A 154 10.14 2.15 11.85
N GLY A 155 10.33 2.66 10.62
CA GLY A 155 10.04 4.05 10.27
C GLY A 155 8.55 4.38 10.20
N ASN A 156 7.69 3.40 9.87
CA ASN A 156 6.24 3.59 9.85
C ASN A 156 5.58 3.27 11.20
N THR A 157 6.33 2.70 12.17
CA THR A 157 5.82 2.41 13.52
C THR A 157 5.13 3.61 14.21
N PRO A 158 5.62 4.86 14.10
CA PRO A 158 4.96 6.02 14.70
C PRO A 158 3.52 6.23 14.19
N TYR A 159 3.22 5.80 12.97
CA TYR A 159 1.89 5.91 12.38
C TYR A 159 0.85 5.06 13.12
N ILE A 160 1.23 3.85 13.55
CA ILE A 160 0.38 3.02 14.43
C ILE A 160 0.17 3.74 15.76
N PHE A 161 1.23 4.20 16.42
CA PHE A 161 1.10 4.84 17.73
C PHE A 161 0.18 6.07 17.67
N LEU A 162 0.35 6.93 16.67
CA LEU A 162 -0.50 8.10 16.49
C LEU A 162 -1.96 7.68 16.21
N SER A 163 -2.20 6.75 15.28
CA SER A 163 -3.57 6.31 14.96
C SER A 163 -4.28 5.63 16.13
N VAL A 164 -3.57 4.87 16.96
CA VAL A 164 -4.11 4.29 18.20
C VAL A 164 -4.43 5.39 19.21
N SER A 165 -3.50 6.33 19.43
CA SER A 165 -3.72 7.45 20.35
C SER A 165 -4.92 8.32 19.97
N TYR A 166 -5.17 8.58 18.68
CA TYR A 166 -6.35 9.34 18.23
C TYR A 166 -7.67 8.63 18.55
N VAL A 167 -7.72 7.29 18.41
CA VAL A 167 -8.92 6.49 18.71
C VAL A 167 -9.17 6.44 20.22
N GLU A 168 -8.12 6.33 21.02
CA GLU A 168 -8.23 6.28 22.49
C GLU A 168 -8.71 7.63 23.08
N THR A 169 -8.39 8.76 22.45
CA THR A 169 -8.97 10.07 22.80
C THR A 169 -10.40 10.31 22.30
N ALA A 170 -10.93 9.45 21.43
CA ALA A 170 -12.26 9.61 20.82
C ALA A 170 -13.35 8.73 21.48
N GLN A 171 -12.98 7.95 22.51
CA GLN A 171 -13.91 7.24 23.41
C GLN A 171 -14.02 7.97 24.75
#